data_AF-A0A1E4TC33-F1
#
_entry.id   AF-A0A1E4TC33-F1
#
_cell.length_a   1.000
_cell.length_b   1.000
_cell.length_c   1.000
_cell.angle_alpha   90.00
_cell.angle_beta   90.00
_cell.angle_gamma   90.00
#
_symmetry.space_group_name_H-M   'P 1'
#
loop_
_entity.id
_entity.type
_entity.pdbx_description
1 polymer ?
#
loop_
_entity_poly.entity_id
_entity_poly.type
_entity_poly.pdbx_seq_one_letter_code
_entity_poly.pdbx_strand_id
1 'polypeptide(L)'
;MTTETPIEDNIEAQLPFPEPIEKAAFAAKEDFDVEKFLLSQSGHQTLQDIKDQLKALQLEVSEQLADVVNASAPEFVQLGHEVEKENLDRLLGDSRLDFLSLQQELKDISRSLEAERALLDKSITIENASQKEQIERASISEIVEMSTALAIMCKSLQNDAERIELVPEFDNVRRLIALKFDVLHKGIEEIPNTIRGILPHLEFVQNAILSSLANMLMSARQVAEVDMINFCLKQYRILGMEKVGHKELQKKLLS
;
A
#
# COMPACT_ATOMS: atom_id res chain seq x y z
N MET A 1 12.08 -26.86 131.36
CA MET A 1 10.76 -26.29 131.02
C MET A 1 10.85 -24.82 131.41
N THR A 2 10.77 -23.81 130.55
CA THR A 2 10.41 -23.68 129.12
C THR A 2 10.97 -22.30 128.73
N THR A 3 11.72 -22.23 127.63
CA THR A 3 12.21 -20.96 127.05
C THR A 3 11.12 -20.39 126.14
N GLU A 4 10.53 -19.27 126.53
CA GLU A 4 9.63 -18.50 125.67
C GLU A 4 10.48 -17.61 124.75
N THR A 5 10.46 -17.91 123.46
CA THR A 5 10.94 -17.04 122.38
C THR A 5 9.80 -16.11 121.98
N PRO A 6 9.98 -14.77 122.00
CA PRO A 6 9.01 -13.85 121.41
C PRO A 6 9.20 -13.82 119.89
N ILE A 7 8.19 -14.25 119.14
CA ILE A 7 8.15 -14.19 117.68
C ILE A 7 7.67 -12.79 117.26
N GLU A 8 8.67 -11.98 116.89
CA GLU A 8 8.76 -11.07 115.74
C GLU A 8 7.57 -10.17 115.34
N ASP A 9 7.77 -8.87 115.59
CA ASP A 9 7.22 -7.70 114.88
C ASP A 9 7.66 -7.66 113.40
N ASN A 10 7.13 -8.50 112.51
CA ASN A 10 7.45 -8.40 111.08
C ASN A 10 6.28 -8.69 110.10
N ILE A 11 5.04 -8.45 110.51
CA ILE A 11 3.87 -8.65 109.64
C ILE A 11 3.53 -7.38 108.82
N GLU A 12 3.97 -6.19 109.24
CA GLU A 12 3.70 -4.93 108.52
C GLU A 12 4.56 -4.75 107.25
N ALA A 13 5.72 -5.41 107.15
CA ALA A 13 6.62 -5.30 106.00
C ALA A 13 6.25 -6.22 104.81
N GLN A 14 5.16 -6.99 104.92
CA GLN A 14 4.66 -7.89 103.87
C GLN A 14 3.24 -7.52 103.40
N LEU A 15 2.83 -6.26 103.54
CA LEU A 15 1.63 -5.77 102.87
C LEU A 15 1.97 -5.52 101.38
N PRO A 16 1.36 -6.25 100.44
CA PRO A 16 1.57 -6.02 99.02
C PRO A 16 1.04 -4.63 98.66
N PHE A 17 1.95 -3.75 98.21
CA PHE A 17 1.56 -2.48 97.61
C PHE A 17 0.86 -2.75 96.27
N PRO A 18 -0.23 -2.06 95.94
CA PRO A 18 -0.87 -2.22 94.65
C PRO A 18 0.08 -1.80 93.54
N GLU A 19 0.39 -2.72 92.64
CA GLU A 19 1.16 -2.43 91.43
C GLU A 19 0.33 -1.53 90.50
N PRO A 20 0.93 -0.46 89.94
CA PRO A 20 0.24 0.43 89.02
C PRO A 20 -0.16 -0.30 87.74
N ILE A 21 -1.33 0.04 87.19
CA ILE A 21 -1.83 -0.57 85.96
C ILE A 21 -0.94 -0.14 84.77
N GLU A 22 -0.19 -1.10 84.22
CA GLU A 22 0.70 -0.85 83.08
C GLU A 22 -0.06 -0.91 81.74
N LYS A 23 0.35 -0.05 80.79
CA LYS A 23 -0.18 -0.04 79.41
C LYS A 23 -0.01 -1.39 78.70
N ALA A 24 1.08 -2.09 79.01
CA ALA A 24 1.40 -3.40 78.42
C ALA A 24 0.36 -4.48 78.75
N ALA A 25 -0.39 -4.33 79.86
CA ALA A 25 -1.46 -5.26 80.22
C ALA A 25 -2.60 -5.32 79.18
N PHE A 26 -2.73 -4.27 78.37
CA PHE A 26 -3.72 -4.12 77.31
C PHE A 26 -3.15 -4.32 75.89
N ALA A 27 -1.83 -4.45 75.76
CA ALA A 27 -1.19 -4.66 74.46
C ALA A 27 -1.35 -6.13 74.03
N ALA A 28 -2.10 -6.36 72.95
CA ALA A 28 -2.15 -7.61 72.20
C ALA A 28 -2.66 -8.87 72.93
N LYS A 29 -3.83 -8.80 73.58
CA LYS A 29 -4.62 -10.01 73.91
C LYS A 29 -5.89 -10.01 73.07
N GLU A 30 -5.98 -10.94 72.10
CA GLU A 30 -7.19 -11.13 71.26
C GLU A 30 -8.44 -11.48 72.12
N ASP A 31 -8.24 -12.09 73.29
CA ASP A 31 -9.29 -12.46 74.26
C ASP A 31 -9.10 -11.74 75.61
N PHE A 32 -9.16 -10.40 75.62
CA PHE A 32 -9.10 -9.64 76.87
C PHE A 32 -10.35 -9.85 77.72
N ASP A 33 -10.23 -10.58 78.83
CA ASP A 33 -11.31 -10.83 79.80
C ASP A 33 -11.27 -9.80 80.93
N VAL A 34 -12.21 -8.86 80.87
CA VAL A 34 -12.36 -7.73 81.81
C VAL A 34 -12.58 -8.23 83.24
N GLU A 35 -13.37 -9.29 83.42
CA GLU A 35 -13.72 -9.80 84.75
C GLU A 35 -12.51 -10.45 85.40
N LYS A 36 -11.76 -11.27 84.65
CA LYS A 36 -10.51 -11.87 85.15
C LYS A 36 -9.44 -10.83 85.47
N PHE A 37 -9.34 -9.77 84.66
CA PHE A 37 -8.39 -8.68 84.89
C PHE A 37 -8.73 -7.89 86.17
N LEU A 38 -9.98 -7.47 86.32
CA LEU A 38 -10.41 -6.72 87.51
C LEU A 38 -10.34 -7.57 88.79
N LEU A 39 -10.65 -8.86 88.71
CA LEU A 39 -10.50 -9.79 89.84
C LEU A 39 -9.04 -9.91 90.28
N SER A 40 -8.09 -9.95 89.33
CA SER A 40 -6.66 -10.02 89.64
C SER A 40 -6.12 -8.77 90.35
N GLN A 41 -6.74 -7.59 90.14
CA GLN A 41 -6.32 -6.31 90.74
C GLN A 41 -7.09 -5.97 92.04
N SER A 42 -8.29 -6.52 92.21
CA SER A 42 -9.21 -6.19 93.31
C SER A 42 -8.74 -6.60 94.72
N GLY A 43 -7.69 -7.43 94.82
CA GLY A 43 -7.15 -7.89 96.10
C GLY A 43 -6.35 -6.82 96.88
N HIS A 44 -5.89 -5.77 96.19
CA HIS A 44 -4.90 -4.83 96.74
C HIS A 44 -5.28 -3.35 96.56
N GLN A 45 -6.41 -3.05 95.91
CA GLN A 45 -6.80 -1.69 95.54
C GLN A 45 -8.33 -1.50 95.55
N THR A 46 -8.82 -0.29 95.85
CA THR A 46 -10.25 0.00 95.76
C THR A 46 -10.70 0.14 94.30
N LEU A 47 -11.96 -0.22 94.00
CA LEU A 47 -12.53 -0.07 92.66
C LEU A 47 -12.54 1.37 92.16
N GLN A 48 -12.61 2.34 93.06
CA GLN A 48 -12.58 3.76 92.72
C GLN A 48 -11.17 4.17 92.23
N ASP A 49 -10.12 3.71 92.90
CA ASP A 49 -8.74 3.99 92.50
C ASP A 49 -8.39 3.33 91.16
N ILE A 50 -8.86 2.08 90.93
CA ILE A 50 -8.70 1.38 89.63
C ILE A 50 -9.37 2.18 88.52
N LYS A 51 -10.58 2.69 88.75
CA LYS A 51 -11.34 3.47 87.77
C LYS A 51 -10.65 4.79 87.43
N ASP A 52 -10.11 5.47 88.43
CA ASP A 52 -9.43 6.76 88.22
C ASP A 52 -8.07 6.56 87.54
N GLN A 53 -7.34 5.48 87.85
CA GLN A 53 -6.13 5.08 87.11
C GLN A 53 -6.42 4.69 85.66
N LEU A 54 -7.48 3.93 85.40
CA LEU A 54 -7.86 3.54 84.04
C LEU A 54 -8.24 4.76 83.17
N LYS A 55 -8.93 5.74 83.76
CA LYS A 55 -9.26 7.01 83.08
C LYS A 55 -8.02 7.85 82.79
N ALA A 56 -7.09 7.93 83.74
CA ALA A 56 -5.83 8.63 83.53
C ALA A 56 -5.03 7.98 82.38
N LEU A 57 -4.97 6.65 82.37
CA LEU A 57 -4.32 5.87 81.32
C LEU A 57 -4.98 6.07 79.96
N GLN A 58 -6.32 6.09 79.91
CA GLN A 58 -7.08 6.34 78.69
C GLN A 58 -6.79 7.73 78.11
N LEU A 59 -6.74 8.75 78.97
CA LEU A 59 -6.43 10.12 78.55
C LEU A 59 -5.00 10.21 78.00
N GLU A 60 -4.04 9.63 78.71
CA GLU A 60 -2.64 9.62 78.31
C GLU A 60 -2.41 8.89 76.98
N VAL A 61 -3.07 7.74 76.78
CA VAL A 61 -3.01 6.99 75.51
C VAL A 61 -3.68 7.75 74.38
N SER A 62 -4.79 8.45 74.64
CA SER A 62 -5.47 9.27 73.64
C SER A 62 -4.60 10.44 73.19
N GLU A 63 -3.88 11.08 74.11
CA GLU A 63 -2.95 12.17 73.82
C GLU A 63 -1.74 11.66 73.03
N GLN A 64 -1.13 10.55 73.48
CA GLN A 64 -0.01 9.91 72.77
C GLN A 64 -0.40 9.43 71.38
N LEU A 65 -1.62 8.93 71.19
CA LEU A 65 -2.11 8.52 69.88
C LEU A 65 -2.29 9.74 68.96
N ALA A 66 -2.86 10.84 69.47
CA ALA A 66 -3.00 12.08 68.71
C ALA A 66 -1.63 12.63 68.31
N ASP A 67 -0.64 12.59 69.20
CA ASP A 67 0.72 13.05 68.93
C ASP A 67 1.42 12.17 67.89
N VAL A 68 1.30 10.85 67.98
CA VAL A 68 1.90 9.92 67.00
C VAL A 68 1.24 10.06 65.63
N VAL A 69 -0.08 10.22 65.57
CA VAL A 69 -0.80 10.42 64.31
C VAL A 69 -0.44 11.78 63.70
N ASN A 70 -0.39 12.84 64.51
CA ASN A 70 -0.01 14.16 64.03
C ASN A 70 1.47 14.26 63.63
N ALA A 71 2.35 13.51 64.28
CA ALA A 71 3.77 13.45 63.92
C ALA A 71 4.02 12.66 62.63
N SER A 72 3.24 11.62 62.37
CA SER A 72 3.44 10.73 61.21
C SER A 72 2.65 11.13 59.96
N ALA A 73 1.52 11.85 60.10
CA ALA A 73 0.74 12.33 58.96
C ALA A 73 1.53 13.18 57.94
N PRO A 74 2.42 14.11 58.34
CA PRO A 74 3.20 14.90 57.39
C PRO A 74 4.20 14.05 56.60
N GLU A 75 4.81 13.05 57.25
CA GLU A 75 5.76 12.14 56.61
C GLU A 75 5.06 11.26 55.57
N PHE A 76 3.89 10.70 55.89
CA PHE A 76 3.13 9.90 54.91
C PHE A 76 2.66 10.74 53.71
N VAL A 77 2.29 12.01 53.93
CA VAL A 77 1.89 12.92 52.84
C VAL A 77 3.09 13.31 51.99
N GLN A 78 4.26 13.57 52.59
CA GLN A 78 5.50 13.85 51.84
C GLN A 78 5.94 12.64 51.02
N LEU A 79 5.92 11.44 51.62
CA LEU A 79 6.27 10.20 50.94
C LEU A 79 5.33 9.92 49.76
N GLY A 80 4.03 10.17 49.93
CA GLY A 80 3.04 10.08 48.84
C GLY A 80 3.34 11.03 47.69
N HIS A 81 3.69 12.28 47.99
CA HIS A 81 4.05 13.27 46.98
C HIS A 81 5.39 12.98 46.28
N GLU A 82 6.39 12.45 46.98
CA GLU A 82 7.65 12.02 46.37
C GLU A 82 7.44 10.86 45.40
N VAL A 83 6.68 9.84 45.81
CA VAL A 83 6.37 8.67 44.99
C VAL A 83 5.54 9.06 43.75
N GLU A 84 4.59 9.98 43.89
CA GLU A 84 3.75 10.43 42.77
C GLU A 84 4.55 11.26 41.75
N LYS A 85 5.38 12.19 42.22
CA LYS A 85 6.20 13.03 41.33
C LYS A 85 7.28 12.25 40.61
N GLU A 86 8.02 11.39 41.32
CA GLU A 86 9.14 10.66 40.73
C GLU A 86 8.68 9.68 39.64
N ASN A 87 7.55 8.99 39.86
CA ASN A 87 7.02 8.05 38.87
C ASN A 87 6.35 8.76 37.68
N LEU A 88 5.60 9.84 37.93
CA LEU A 88 4.84 10.50 36.87
C LEU A 88 5.74 11.30 35.92
N ASP A 89 6.69 12.07 36.44
CA ASP A 89 7.60 12.88 35.61
C ASP A 89 8.55 11.99 34.80
N ARG A 90 9.01 10.88 35.39
CA ARG A 90 9.88 9.93 34.70
C ARG A 90 9.13 9.15 33.61
N LEU A 91 7.92 8.67 33.89
CA LEU A 91 7.10 7.95 32.91
C LEU A 91 6.68 8.86 31.74
N LEU A 92 6.32 10.12 32.02
CA LEU A 92 5.97 11.10 31.00
C LEU A 92 7.19 11.56 30.18
N GLY A 93 8.36 11.67 30.83
CA GLY A 93 9.62 12.04 30.18
C GLY A 93 10.11 10.97 29.22
N ASP A 94 10.23 9.73 29.70
CA ASP A 94 10.73 8.60 28.91
C ASP A 94 9.80 8.31 27.72
N SER A 95 8.49 8.25 27.95
CA SER A 95 7.53 8.03 26.86
C SER A 95 7.56 9.14 25.80
N ARG A 96 7.73 10.41 26.19
CA ARG A 96 7.86 11.52 25.23
C ARG A 96 9.12 11.42 24.37
N LEU A 97 10.24 11.03 24.96
CA LEU A 97 11.49 10.80 24.22
C LEU A 97 11.31 9.65 23.22
N ASP A 98 10.66 8.56 23.64
CA ASP A 98 10.36 7.42 22.78
C ASP A 98 9.38 7.78 21.65
N PHE A 99 8.37 8.61 21.92
CA PHE A 99 7.48 9.10 20.86
C PHE A 99 8.19 10.01 19.87
N LEU A 100 9.12 10.85 20.34
CA LEU A 100 9.90 11.74 19.47
C LEU A 100 10.89 10.95 18.60
N SER A 101 11.55 9.92 19.14
CA SER A 101 12.42 9.05 18.36
C SER A 101 11.63 8.27 17.31
N LEU A 102 10.48 7.70 17.68
CA LEU A 102 9.60 6.99 16.75
C LEU A 102 9.05 7.89 15.65
N GLN A 103 8.69 9.14 15.98
CA GLN A 103 8.27 10.13 14.98
C GLN A 103 9.39 10.44 13.98
N GLN A 104 10.63 10.48 14.44
CA GLN A 104 11.79 10.72 13.58
C GLN A 104 12.08 9.51 12.69
N GLU A 105 12.05 8.29 13.23
CA GLU A 105 12.19 7.05 12.46
C GLU A 105 11.12 6.93 11.38
N LEU A 106 9.85 7.23 11.68
CA LEU A 106 8.77 7.23 10.70
C LEU A 106 9.00 8.23 9.57
N LYS A 107 9.55 9.41 9.87
CA LYS A 107 9.88 10.41 8.83
C LYS A 107 10.99 9.91 7.92
N ASP A 108 12.00 9.25 8.46
CA ASP A 108 13.11 8.73 7.67
C ASP A 108 12.69 7.54 6.80
N ILE A 109 11.83 6.65 7.32
CA ILE A 109 11.20 5.58 6.55
C ILE A 109 10.34 6.17 5.41
N SER A 110 9.52 7.19 5.69
CA SER A 110 8.68 7.84 4.67
C SER A 110 9.53 8.42 3.54
N ARG A 111 10.65 9.08 3.86
CA ARG A 111 11.58 9.61 2.87
C ARG A 111 12.23 8.52 2.03
N SER A 112 12.63 7.41 2.66
CA SER A 112 13.21 6.27 1.95
C SER A 112 12.19 5.67 0.99
N LEU A 113 10.95 5.50 1.44
CA LEU A 113 9.86 4.96 0.62
C LEU A 113 9.54 5.87 -0.58
N GLU A 114 9.51 7.19 -0.36
CA GLU A 114 9.31 8.17 -1.44
C GLU A 114 10.43 8.12 -2.48
N ALA A 115 11.69 7.99 -2.03
CA ALA A 115 12.83 7.85 -2.93
C ALA A 115 12.75 6.55 -3.76
N GLU A 116 12.41 5.43 -3.13
CA GLU A 116 12.27 4.14 -3.80
C GLU A 116 11.09 4.13 -4.79
N ARG A 117 9.95 4.73 -4.41
CA ARG A 117 8.81 4.95 -5.32
C ARG A 117 9.20 5.76 -6.55
N ALA A 118 9.95 6.85 -6.37
CA ALA A 118 10.40 7.66 -7.49
C ALA A 118 11.35 6.91 -8.44
N LEU A 119 12.14 5.96 -7.94
CA LEU A 119 12.98 5.08 -8.76
C LEU A 119 12.14 4.03 -9.50
N LEU A 120 11.17 3.42 -8.82
CA LEU A 120 10.23 2.47 -9.43
C LEU A 120 9.41 3.11 -10.54
N ASP A 121 8.86 4.31 -10.31
CA ASP A 121 8.10 5.05 -11.32
C ASP A 121 8.95 5.32 -12.58
N LYS A 122 10.22 5.72 -12.39
CA LYS A 122 11.16 5.87 -13.51
C LYS A 122 11.37 4.55 -14.24
N SER A 123 11.60 3.45 -13.52
CA SER A 123 11.78 2.13 -14.12
C SER A 123 10.55 1.69 -14.92
N ILE A 124 9.36 1.87 -14.35
CA ILE A 124 8.07 1.54 -15.00
C ILE A 124 7.88 2.37 -16.27
N THR A 125 8.20 3.66 -16.25
CA THR A 125 8.08 4.49 -17.47
C THR A 125 9.02 4.05 -18.59
N ILE A 126 10.26 3.68 -18.25
CA ILE A 126 11.24 3.17 -19.21
C ILE A 126 10.79 1.80 -19.75
N GLU A 127 10.33 0.92 -18.87
CA GLU A 127 9.86 -0.41 -19.27
C GLU A 127 8.64 -0.31 -20.19
N ASN A 128 7.62 0.47 -19.80
CA ASN A 128 6.44 0.71 -20.63
C ASN A 128 6.80 1.31 -22.01
N ALA A 129 7.76 2.22 -22.06
CA ALA A 129 8.25 2.78 -23.33
C ALA A 129 8.90 1.70 -24.21
N SER A 130 9.74 0.85 -23.62
CA SER A 130 10.41 -0.23 -24.36
C SER A 130 9.45 -1.33 -24.81
N GLN A 131 8.45 -1.69 -24.00
CA GLN A 131 7.38 -2.62 -24.39
C GLN A 131 6.55 -2.07 -25.55
N LYS A 132 6.20 -0.77 -25.50
CA LYS A 132 5.49 -0.11 -26.60
C LYS A 132 6.31 -0.17 -27.89
N GLU A 133 7.62 0.13 -27.82
CA GLU A 133 8.50 0.05 -28.98
C GLU A 133 8.60 -1.38 -29.53
N GLN A 134 8.65 -2.41 -28.66
CA GLN A 134 8.65 -3.81 -29.10
C GLN A 134 7.35 -4.20 -29.79
N ILE A 135 6.19 -3.79 -29.27
CA ILE A 135 4.88 -4.03 -29.91
C ILE A 135 4.81 -3.34 -31.27
N GLU A 136 5.27 -2.10 -31.37
CA GLU A 136 5.33 -1.37 -32.64
C GLU A 136 6.25 -2.07 -33.64
N ARG A 137 7.44 -2.50 -33.22
CA ARG A 137 8.38 -3.25 -34.08
C ARG A 137 7.82 -4.59 -34.53
N ALA A 138 7.16 -5.34 -33.63
CA ALA A 138 6.52 -6.61 -33.96
C ALA A 138 5.40 -6.41 -35.00
N SER A 139 4.54 -5.41 -34.79
CA SER A 139 3.47 -5.05 -35.72
C SER A 139 4.03 -4.64 -37.09
N ILE A 140 5.12 -3.87 -37.13
CA ILE A 140 5.81 -3.50 -38.37
C ILE A 140 6.38 -4.74 -39.07
N SER A 141 6.98 -5.68 -38.32
CA SER A 141 7.52 -6.92 -38.90
C SER A 141 6.42 -7.75 -39.58
N GLU A 142 5.28 -7.94 -38.91
CA GLU A 142 4.13 -8.65 -39.48
C GLU A 142 3.61 -7.97 -40.75
N ILE A 143 3.56 -6.64 -40.77
CA ILE A 143 3.16 -5.87 -41.95
C ILE A 143 4.16 -6.04 -43.10
N VAL A 144 5.47 -6.02 -42.81
CA VAL A 144 6.51 -6.22 -43.82
C VAL A 144 6.38 -7.62 -44.43
N GLU A 145 6.18 -8.65 -43.61
CA GLU A 145 5.94 -10.02 -44.08
C GLU A 145 4.70 -10.11 -44.97
N MET A 146 3.56 -9.54 -44.56
CA MET A 146 2.35 -9.49 -45.40
C MET A 146 2.58 -8.75 -46.72
N SER A 147 3.31 -7.63 -46.69
CA SER A 147 3.60 -6.82 -47.89
C SER A 147 4.51 -7.55 -48.87
N THR A 148 5.50 -8.30 -48.37
CA THR A 148 6.39 -9.11 -49.22
C THR A 148 5.64 -10.28 -49.84
N ALA A 149 4.77 -10.95 -49.09
CA ALA A 149 3.89 -11.98 -49.60
C ALA A 149 2.96 -11.45 -50.70
N LEU A 150 2.37 -10.26 -50.50
CA LEU A 150 1.54 -9.59 -51.50
C LEU A 150 2.35 -9.26 -52.76
N ALA A 151 3.56 -8.71 -52.61
CA ALA A 151 4.42 -8.36 -53.74
C ALA A 151 4.81 -9.60 -54.58
N ILE A 152 5.07 -10.74 -53.92
CA ILE A 152 5.29 -12.03 -54.59
C ILE A 152 4.03 -12.47 -55.34
N MET A 153 2.86 -12.35 -54.72
CA MET A 153 1.58 -12.68 -55.35
C MET A 153 1.31 -11.80 -56.58
N CYS A 154 1.55 -10.49 -56.49
CA CYS A 154 1.41 -9.57 -57.62
C CYS A 154 2.36 -9.92 -58.78
N LYS A 155 3.63 -10.27 -58.49
CA LYS A 155 4.56 -10.74 -59.51
C LYS A 155 4.11 -12.05 -60.16
N SER A 156 3.54 -12.98 -59.38
CA SER A 156 2.98 -14.22 -59.94
C SER A 156 1.80 -13.94 -60.88
N LEU A 157 0.89 -13.03 -60.48
CA LEU A 157 -0.24 -12.62 -61.31
C LEU A 157 0.21 -11.88 -62.57
N GLN A 158 1.26 -11.07 -62.49
CA GLN A 158 1.84 -10.41 -63.66
C GLN A 158 2.44 -11.43 -64.63
N ASN A 159 3.22 -12.40 -64.13
CA ASN A 159 3.76 -13.47 -64.96
C ASN A 159 2.66 -14.35 -65.58
N ASP A 160 1.58 -14.61 -64.84
CA ASP A 160 0.41 -15.35 -65.34
C ASP A 160 -0.36 -14.52 -66.39
N ALA A 161 -0.48 -13.21 -66.21
CA ALA A 161 -1.11 -12.32 -67.18
C ALA A 161 -0.29 -12.22 -68.48
N GLU A 162 1.04 -12.11 -68.39
CA GLU A 162 1.95 -12.15 -69.54
C GLU A 162 1.90 -13.49 -70.29
N ARG A 163 1.57 -14.60 -69.59
CA ARG A 163 1.32 -15.91 -70.23
C ARG A 163 -0.05 -16.01 -70.89
N ILE A 164 -1.03 -15.22 -70.44
CA ILE A 164 -2.43 -15.26 -70.92
C ILE A 164 -2.65 -14.34 -72.13
N GLU A 165 -1.73 -13.43 -72.46
CA GLU A 165 -1.76 -12.58 -73.67
C GLU A 165 -1.79 -13.33 -75.01
N LEU A 166 -1.86 -14.67 -75.03
CA LEU A 166 -1.92 -15.47 -76.25
C LEU A 166 -3.25 -16.20 -76.53
N VAL A 167 -4.26 -16.19 -75.64
CA VAL A 167 -5.50 -16.99 -75.88
C VAL A 167 -6.80 -16.29 -75.42
N PRO A 168 -7.79 -16.09 -76.30
CA PRO A 168 -9.05 -15.39 -76.01
C PRO A 168 -10.06 -16.14 -75.12
N GLU A 169 -9.75 -17.34 -74.62
CA GLU A 169 -10.69 -18.19 -73.84
C GLU A 169 -10.63 -17.97 -72.31
N PHE A 170 -9.83 -17.02 -71.81
CA PHE A 170 -9.55 -16.83 -70.38
C PHE A 170 -10.45 -15.81 -69.65
N ASP A 171 -11.74 -15.74 -69.98
CA ASP A 171 -12.73 -14.91 -69.24
C ASP A 171 -12.80 -15.26 -67.74
N ASN A 172 -12.52 -16.52 -67.39
CA ASN A 172 -12.48 -16.98 -66.01
C ASN A 172 -11.28 -16.43 -65.23
N VAL A 173 -10.13 -16.19 -65.89
CA VAL A 173 -8.96 -15.60 -65.23
C VAL A 173 -9.14 -14.10 -65.04
N ARG A 174 -9.78 -13.41 -66.00
CA ARG A 174 -10.19 -12.00 -65.83
C ARG A 174 -11.12 -11.83 -64.61
N ARG A 175 -12.08 -12.73 -64.42
CA ARG A 175 -12.95 -12.73 -63.23
C ARG A 175 -12.19 -13.02 -61.94
N LEU A 176 -11.22 -13.93 -61.97
CA LEU A 176 -10.41 -14.27 -60.79
C LEU A 176 -9.52 -13.11 -60.36
N ILE A 177 -8.93 -12.38 -61.30
CA ILE A 177 -8.13 -11.17 -61.02
C ILE A 177 -9.03 -10.06 -60.44
N ALA A 178 -10.22 -9.83 -61.03
CA ALA A 178 -11.18 -8.86 -60.51
C ALA A 178 -11.66 -9.21 -59.09
N LEU A 179 -11.95 -10.48 -58.81
CA LEU A 179 -12.36 -10.95 -57.49
C LEU A 179 -11.25 -10.77 -56.45
N LYS A 180 -10.00 -11.07 -56.82
CA LYS A 180 -8.82 -10.84 -55.95
C LYS A 180 -8.60 -9.35 -55.68
N PHE A 181 -8.88 -8.49 -56.66
CA PHE A 181 -8.81 -7.03 -56.50
C PHE A 181 -9.86 -6.51 -55.51
N ASP A 182 -11.10 -6.99 -55.60
CA ASP A 182 -12.18 -6.60 -54.67
C ASP A 182 -11.90 -7.02 -53.22
N VAL A 183 -11.29 -8.20 -53.02
CA VAL A 183 -10.89 -8.67 -51.68
C VAL A 183 -9.80 -7.78 -51.09
N LEU A 184 -8.82 -7.36 -51.89
CA LEU A 184 -7.79 -6.41 -51.46
C LEU A 184 -8.37 -5.02 -51.18
N HIS A 185 -9.31 -4.55 -52.00
CA HIS A 185 -9.93 -3.24 -51.82
C HIS A 185 -10.76 -3.19 -50.52
N LYS A 186 -11.52 -4.25 -50.20
CA LYS A 186 -12.24 -4.36 -48.93
C LYS A 186 -11.33 -4.50 -47.72
N GLY A 187 -10.22 -5.25 -47.87
CA GLY A 187 -9.20 -5.35 -46.83
C GLY A 187 -8.51 -4.01 -46.51
N ILE A 188 -8.50 -3.06 -47.46
CA ILE A 188 -7.97 -1.71 -47.27
C ILE A 188 -8.98 -0.78 -46.55
N GLU A 189 -10.28 -0.96 -46.79
CA GLU A 189 -11.35 -0.16 -46.15
C GLU A 189 -11.54 -0.45 -44.65
N GLU A 190 -11.16 -1.65 -44.19
CA GLU A 190 -11.33 -2.07 -42.80
C GLU A 190 -10.16 -1.71 -41.87
N ILE A 191 -9.08 -1.11 -42.36
CA ILE A 191 -7.89 -0.87 -41.54
C ILE A 191 -8.03 0.43 -40.72
N PRO A 192 -8.02 0.37 -39.36
CA PRO A 192 -8.16 1.54 -38.50
C PRO A 192 -7.01 2.56 -38.65
N ASN A 193 -7.25 3.78 -38.15
CA ASN A 193 -6.46 5.03 -38.22
C ASN A 193 -4.95 4.98 -37.84
N THR A 194 -4.36 3.81 -37.62
CA THR A 194 -2.92 3.58 -37.38
C THR A 194 -2.05 3.81 -38.63
N ILE A 195 -2.68 3.97 -39.80
CA ILE A 195 -2.02 4.09 -41.12
C ILE A 195 -1.71 5.55 -41.49
N ARG A 196 -1.00 6.29 -40.64
CA ARG A 196 -0.30 7.49 -41.14
C ARG A 196 1.04 7.13 -41.78
N GLY A 197 1.59 5.96 -41.46
CA GLY A 197 2.87 5.45 -41.98
C GLY A 197 2.80 4.64 -43.29
N ILE A 198 1.63 4.13 -43.70
CA ILE A 198 1.49 3.31 -44.94
C ILE A 198 1.10 4.16 -46.16
N LEU A 199 0.81 5.45 -45.99
CA LEU A 199 0.55 6.38 -47.10
C LEU A 199 1.62 6.30 -48.22
N PRO A 200 2.93 6.37 -47.92
CA PRO A 200 3.96 6.26 -48.97
C PRO A 200 4.02 4.88 -49.65
N HIS A 201 3.60 3.81 -48.95
CA HIS A 201 3.57 2.46 -49.52
C HIS A 201 2.33 2.24 -50.39
N LEU A 202 1.19 2.81 -50.01
CA LEU A 202 -0.02 2.84 -50.85
C LEU A 202 0.21 3.70 -52.10
N GLU A 203 0.90 4.84 -51.97
CA GLU A 203 1.33 5.64 -53.12
C GLU A 203 2.28 4.85 -54.03
N PHE A 204 3.21 4.06 -53.47
CA PHE A 204 4.08 3.20 -54.28
C PHE A 204 3.29 2.15 -55.07
N VAL A 205 2.34 1.47 -54.42
CA VAL A 205 1.47 0.46 -55.08
C VAL A 205 0.58 1.12 -56.13
N GLN A 206 0.00 2.28 -55.83
CA GLN A 206 -0.78 3.06 -56.78
C GLN A 206 0.06 3.45 -58.00
N ASN A 207 1.29 3.92 -57.79
CA ASN A 207 2.21 4.29 -58.87
C ASN A 207 2.63 3.07 -59.73
N ALA A 208 2.84 1.91 -59.10
CA ALA A 208 3.15 0.67 -59.81
C ALA A 208 1.99 0.19 -60.69
N ILE A 209 0.75 0.25 -60.17
CA ILE A 209 -0.46 -0.08 -60.92
C ILE A 209 -0.67 0.90 -62.08
N LEU A 210 -0.50 2.20 -61.83
CA LEU A 210 -0.60 3.22 -62.89
C LEU A 210 0.46 3.02 -63.97
N SER A 211 1.67 2.60 -63.62
CA SER A 211 2.72 2.27 -64.58
C SER A 211 2.40 1.02 -65.39
N SER A 212 1.83 -0.02 -64.77
CA SER A 212 1.38 -1.24 -65.47
C SER A 212 0.23 -0.94 -66.44
N LEU A 213 -0.78 -0.18 -66.00
CA LEU A 213 -1.88 0.29 -66.84
C LEU A 213 -1.39 1.18 -67.99
N ALA A 214 -0.39 2.03 -67.77
CA ALA A 214 0.19 2.85 -68.81
C ALA A 214 0.91 2.00 -69.87
N ASN A 215 1.67 0.99 -69.45
CA ASN A 215 2.32 0.04 -70.36
C ASN A 215 1.29 -0.75 -71.16
N MET A 216 0.23 -1.23 -70.51
CA MET A 216 -0.86 -1.96 -71.15
C MET A 216 -1.63 -1.09 -72.17
N LEU A 217 -1.90 0.19 -71.83
CA LEU A 217 -2.49 1.16 -72.76
C LEU A 217 -1.56 1.43 -73.96
N MET A 218 -0.25 1.51 -73.73
CA MET A 218 0.74 1.72 -74.78
C MET A 218 0.83 0.52 -75.73
N SER A 219 0.82 -0.71 -75.21
CA SER A 219 0.78 -1.94 -76.01
C SER A 219 -0.53 -2.07 -76.80
N ALA A 220 -1.68 -1.85 -76.14
CA ALA A 220 -3.00 -1.87 -76.79
C ALA A 220 -3.11 -0.83 -77.93
N ARG A 221 -2.48 0.34 -77.75
CA ARG A 221 -2.42 1.37 -78.79
C ARG A 221 -1.53 0.96 -79.97
N GLN A 222 -0.41 0.27 -79.74
CA GLN A 222 0.45 -0.21 -80.84
C GLN A 222 -0.27 -1.24 -81.73
N VAL A 223 -1.13 -2.05 -81.13
CA VAL A 223 -1.91 -3.09 -81.82
C VAL A 223 -3.25 -2.55 -82.37
N ALA A 224 -3.59 -1.28 -82.09
CA ALA A 224 -4.84 -0.62 -82.48
C ALA A 224 -6.12 -1.36 -82.03
N GLU A 225 -6.04 -2.05 -80.89
CA GLU A 225 -7.15 -2.83 -80.35
C GLU A 225 -8.09 -1.94 -79.51
N VAL A 226 -9.23 -1.57 -80.09
CA VAL A 226 -10.17 -0.59 -79.53
C VAL A 226 -10.76 -1.05 -78.20
N ASP A 227 -11.02 -2.35 -78.05
CA ASP A 227 -11.61 -2.92 -76.83
C ASP A 227 -10.67 -2.82 -75.64
N MET A 228 -9.37 -3.04 -75.86
CA MET A 228 -8.35 -3.00 -74.82
C MET A 228 -8.05 -1.55 -74.38
N ILE A 229 -8.12 -0.59 -75.30
CA ILE A 229 -8.02 0.84 -74.97
C ILE A 229 -9.19 1.28 -74.08
N ASN A 230 -10.42 0.88 -74.45
CA ASN A 230 -11.62 1.19 -73.66
C ASN A 230 -11.57 0.53 -72.27
N PHE A 231 -11.04 -0.70 -72.19
CA PHE A 231 -10.83 -1.39 -70.92
C PHE A 231 -9.87 -0.62 -70.01
N CYS A 232 -8.69 -0.23 -70.50
CA CYS A 232 -7.72 0.55 -69.71
C CYS A 232 -8.30 1.89 -69.24
N LEU A 233 -9.03 2.62 -70.10
CA LEU A 233 -9.69 3.87 -69.71
C LEU A 233 -10.76 3.67 -68.63
N LYS A 234 -11.51 2.55 -68.70
CA LYS A 234 -12.47 2.19 -67.65
C LYS A 234 -11.78 1.91 -66.32
N GLN A 235 -10.62 1.24 -66.32
CA GLN A 235 -9.84 1.01 -65.11
C GLN A 235 -9.29 2.32 -64.51
N TYR A 236 -8.81 3.25 -65.36
CA TYR A 236 -8.43 4.60 -64.89
C TYR A 236 -9.62 5.37 -64.27
N ARG A 237 -10.83 5.19 -64.80
CA ARG A 237 -12.05 5.80 -64.22
C ARG A 237 -12.40 5.20 -62.86
N ILE A 238 -12.31 3.89 -62.69
CA ILE A 238 -12.55 3.21 -61.39
C ILE A 238 -11.55 3.69 -60.34
N LEU A 239 -10.30 3.93 -60.73
CA LEU A 239 -9.27 4.50 -59.86
C LEU A 239 -9.41 6.02 -59.61
N GLY A 240 -10.43 6.69 -60.16
CA GLY A 240 -10.61 8.14 -60.06
C GLY A 240 -9.55 8.97 -60.80
N MET A 241 -8.70 8.33 -61.61
CA MET A 241 -7.56 8.93 -62.31
C MET A 241 -7.79 9.06 -63.82
N GLU A 242 -9.03 9.35 -64.21
CA GLU A 242 -9.47 9.47 -65.62
C GLU A 242 -8.65 10.51 -66.41
N LYS A 243 -8.27 11.62 -65.75
CA LYS A 243 -7.42 12.67 -66.35
C LYS A 243 -6.00 12.18 -66.67
N VAL A 244 -5.46 11.21 -65.93
CA VAL A 244 -4.12 10.64 -66.16
C VAL A 244 -4.19 9.66 -67.34
N GLY A 245 -5.21 8.80 -67.39
CA GLY A 245 -5.42 7.89 -68.51
C GLY A 245 -5.58 8.61 -69.85
N HIS A 246 -6.34 9.71 -69.90
CA HIS A 246 -6.47 10.53 -71.11
C HIS A 246 -5.15 11.23 -71.51
N LYS A 247 -4.33 11.66 -70.55
CA LYS A 247 -3.01 12.25 -70.84
C LYS A 247 -2.03 11.22 -71.41
N GLU A 248 -2.00 10.00 -70.88
CA GLU A 248 -1.16 8.92 -71.42
C GLU A 248 -1.58 8.52 -72.84
N LEU A 249 -2.88 8.55 -73.13
CA LEU A 249 -3.39 8.33 -74.48
C LEU A 249 -2.95 9.43 -75.46
N GLN A 250 -2.89 10.70 -75.00
CA GLN A 250 -2.52 11.87 -75.79
C GLN A 250 -1.00 12.09 -75.98
N LYS A 251 -0.13 11.47 -75.18
CA LYS A 251 1.34 11.70 -75.17
C LYS A 251 2.09 11.43 -76.50
N LYS A 252 1.43 10.92 -77.55
CA LYS A 252 2.00 10.74 -78.90
C LYS A 252 1.32 11.55 -80.01
N LEU A 253 0.32 12.38 -79.71
CA LEU A 253 -0.21 13.34 -80.70
C LEU A 253 0.77 14.51 -80.99
N LEU A 254 1.87 14.59 -80.23
CA LEU A 254 2.88 15.66 -80.30
C LEU A 254 4.33 15.13 -80.42
N SER A 255 4.55 13.87 -80.82
CA SER A 255 5.89 13.38 -81.24
C SER A 255 5.85 12.74 -82.63
#